data_AF-A0A528ZAM9-F1
#
_entry.id   AF-A0A528ZAM9-F1
#
_cell.length_a   1.000
_cell.length_b   1.000
_cell.length_c   1.000
_cell.angle_alpha   90.00
_cell.angle_beta   90.00
_cell.angle_gamma   90.00
#
_symmetry.space_group_name_H-M   'P 1'
#
loop_
_entity.id
_entity.type
_entity.pdbx_description
1 polymer ?
#
loop_
_entity_poly.entity_id
_entity_poly.type
_entity_poly.pdbx_seq_one_letter_code
_entity_poly.pdbx_strand_id
1 'polypeptide(L)' 'IYTAQGALAGPNYSTDILGTFLYRAFFGFQLQVGDPNMGAAIATIMFLIILAGVCVYLFLVQTRLRRYQF' A
#
# COMPACT_ATOMS: atom_id res chain seq x y z
N ILE A 1 -15.85 7.51 -2.48
CA ILE A 1 -15.06 6.34 -2.04
C ILE A 1 -15.67 5.68 -0.77
N TYR A 2 -16.39 6.40 0.09
CA TYR A 2 -17.01 5.84 1.32
C TYR A 2 -18.44 5.25 1.19
N THR A 3 -19.01 5.04 0.01
CA THR A 3 -20.46 4.69 -0.08
C THR A 3 -20.84 3.57 -1.04
N ALA A 4 -19.91 2.78 -1.61
CA ALA A 4 -20.27 1.77 -2.61
C ALA A 4 -19.92 0.32 -2.27
N GLN A 5 -19.16 0.05 -1.23
CA GLN A 5 -18.75 -1.31 -0.87
C GLN A 5 -18.61 -1.39 0.64
N GLY A 6 -19.65 -1.89 1.33
CA GLY A 6 -19.46 -2.32 2.71
C GLY A 6 -18.37 -3.40 2.78
N ALA A 7 -17.79 -3.61 3.96
CA ALA A 7 -17.17 -4.86 4.47
C ALA A 7 -16.56 -5.88 3.48
N LEU A 8 -17.39 -6.38 2.57
CA LEU A 8 -17.08 -7.23 1.44
C LEU A 8 -16.90 -6.33 0.21
N ALA A 9 -15.68 -5.80 0.04
CA ALA A 9 -15.21 -5.27 -1.24
C ALA A 9 -15.69 -6.19 -2.39
N GLY A 10 -16.21 -5.61 -3.48
CA GLY A 10 -16.96 -6.29 -4.54
C GLY A 10 -16.28 -7.57 -5.08
N PRO A 11 -17.01 -8.38 -5.87
CA PRO A 11 -16.77 -9.82 -6.03
C PRO A 11 -15.27 -10.17 -6.03
N ASN A 12 -14.85 -10.87 -4.97
CA ASN A 12 -13.48 -11.32 -4.73
C ASN A 12 -12.43 -10.22 -4.38
N TYR A 13 -12.73 -9.27 -3.50
CA TYR A 13 -11.70 -8.31 -3.03
C TYR A 13 -11.10 -7.44 -4.15
N SER A 14 -11.77 -7.35 -5.30
CA SER A 14 -11.23 -6.73 -6.53
C SER A 14 -11.02 -5.21 -6.43
N THR A 15 -11.50 -4.59 -5.36
CA THR A 15 -11.34 -3.17 -5.07
C THR A 15 -10.45 -2.91 -3.85
N ASP A 16 -9.79 -3.94 -3.32
CA ASP A 16 -8.84 -3.75 -2.25
C ASP A 16 -7.61 -2.99 -2.74
N ILE A 17 -7.41 -1.83 -2.12
CA ILE A 17 -6.15 -1.11 -2.20
C ILE A 17 -5.25 -1.70 -1.12
N LEU A 18 -3.93 -1.64 -1.31
CA LEU A 18 -2.96 -2.20 -0.37
C LEU A 18 -3.22 -1.78 1.09
N GLY A 19 -3.73 -0.56 1.33
CA GLY A 19 -4.12 -0.09 2.66
C GLY A 19 -5.36 -0.78 3.27
N THR A 20 -6.39 -1.09 2.48
CA THR A 20 -7.57 -1.82 2.98
C THR A 20 -7.25 -3.30 3.20
N PHE A 21 -6.36 -3.87 2.38
CA PHE A 21 -5.82 -5.22 2.58
C PHE A 21 -4.99 -5.32 3.86
N LEU A 22 -4.09 -4.36 4.10
CA LEU A 22 -3.28 -4.28 5.32
C LEU A 22 -4.14 -4.24 6.58
N TYR A 23 -5.15 -3.36 6.59
CA TYR A 23 -6.04 -3.20 7.74
C TYR A 23 -6.73 -4.52 8.10
N ARG A 24 -7.21 -5.24 7.09
CA ARG A 24 -7.87 -6.53 7.29
C ARG A 24 -6.89 -7.62 7.74
N ALA A 25 -5.66 -7.62 7.25
CA ALA A 25 -4.65 -8.59 7.67
C ALA A 25 -4.20 -8.37 9.13
N PHE A 26 -4.02 -7.12 9.55
CA PHE A 26 -3.56 -6.78 10.90
C PHE A 26 -4.65 -6.85 11.97
N PHE A 27 -5.82 -6.28 11.69
CA PHE A 27 -6.88 -6.10 12.68
C PHE A 27 -7.99 -7.15 12.53
N GLY A 28 -8.01 -7.87 11.41
CA GLY A 28 -9.06 -8.84 11.11
C GLY A 28 -10.33 -8.18 10.58
N PHE A 29 -11.32 -9.00 10.26
CA PHE A 29 -12.63 -8.53 9.87
C PHE A 29 -13.71 -9.50 10.35
N GLN A 30 -14.71 -8.95 11.06
CA GLN A 30 -15.90 -9.66 11.51
C GLN A 30 -15.62 -10.83 12.50
N LEU A 31 -15.51 -12.07 12.01
CA LEU A 31 -15.24 -13.27 12.83
C LEU A 31 -13.79 -13.77 12.72
N GLN A 32 -12.99 -13.20 11.81
CA GLN A 32 -11.61 -13.61 11.60
C GLN A 32 -10.68 -12.62 12.29
N VAL A 33 -10.00 -13.09 13.34
CA VAL A 33 -8.96 -12.35 14.04
C VAL A 33 -7.79 -12.11 13.08
N GLY A 34 -7.27 -10.89 13.04
CA GLY A 34 -6.11 -10.55 12.25
C GLY A 34 -4.86 -11.29 12.72
N ASP A 35 -3.95 -11.58 11.80
CA ASP A 35 -2.65 -12.20 12.11
C ASP A 35 -1.56 -11.12 12.06
N PRO A 36 -0.94 -10.77 13.20
CA PRO A 36 0.11 -9.76 13.26
C PRO A 36 1.33 -10.07 12.38
N ASN A 37 1.66 -11.34 12.16
CA ASN A 37 2.80 -11.73 11.32
C ASN A 37 2.51 -11.47 9.85
N MET A 38 1.30 -11.84 9.41
CA MET A 38 0.84 -11.56 8.04
C MET A 38 0.73 -10.05 7.80
N GLY A 39 0.20 -9.32 8.78
CA GLY A 39 0.19 -7.87 8.76
C GLY A 39 1.58 -7.29 8.59
N ALA A 40 2.55 -7.70 9.42
CA ALA A 40 3.91 -7.18 9.39
C ALA A 40 4.59 -7.41 8.03
N ALA A 41 4.40 -8.59 7.43
CA ALA A 41 4.91 -8.87 6.09
C ALA A 41 4.34 -7.91 5.03
N ILE A 42 3.02 -7.67 5.06
CA ILE A 42 2.35 -6.77 4.11
C ILE A 42 2.81 -5.32 4.30
N ALA A 43 2.93 -4.86 5.55
CA ALA A 43 3.45 -3.51 5.85
C ALA A 43 4.87 -3.31 5.29
N THR A 44 5.74 -4.32 5.45
CA THR A 44 7.12 -4.26 4.96
C THR A 44 7.17 -4.15 3.44
N ILE A 45 6.33 -4.93 2.73
CA ILE A 45 6.24 -4.87 1.27
C ILE A 45 5.71 -3.52 0.81
N MET A 46 4.68 -2.98 1.46
CA MET A 46 4.14 -1.65 1.14
C MET A 46 5.20 -0.56 1.32
N PHE A 47 5.98 -0.62 2.39
CA PHE A 47 7.08 0.31 2.62
C PHE A 47 8.12 0.23 1.49
N LEU A 48 8.53 -0.98 1.09
CA LEU A 48 9.50 -1.16 0.02
C LEU A 48 9.00 -0.61 -1.33
N ILE A 49 7.72 -0.83 -1.67
CA ILE A 49 7.13 -0.30 -2.91
C ILE A 49 7.18 1.23 -2.93
N ILE A 50 6.74 1.87 -1.84
CA ILE A 50 6.73 3.34 -1.73
C ILE A 50 8.16 3.87 -1.75
N LEU A 51 9.05 3.26 -0.97
CA LEU A 51 10.46 3.65 -0.91
C LEU A 51 11.12 3.57 -2.29
N ALA A 52 10.93 2.46 -3.01
CA ALA A 52 11.45 2.29 -4.36
C ALA A 52 10.91 3.37 -5.32
N GLY A 53 9.61 3.64 -5.29
CA GLY A 53 8.99 4.70 -6.09
C GLY A 53 9.57 6.08 -5.78
N VAL A 54 9.75 6.42 -4.50
CA VAL A 54 10.34 7.69 -4.07
C VAL A 54 11.81 7.78 -4.47
N CYS A 55 12.60 6.71 -4.28
CA CYS A 55 14.00 6.68 -4.68
C CYS A 55 14.16 6.87 -6.19
N VAL A 56 13.36 6.18 -7.01
CA VAL A 56 13.37 6.35 -8.47
C VAL A 56 12.96 7.77 -8.85
N TYR A 57 11.90 8.30 -8.26
CA TYR A 57 11.45 9.67 -8.52
C TYR A 57 12.53 10.71 -8.19
N LEU A 58 13.12 10.63 -6.99
CA LEU A 58 14.18 11.55 -6.57
C LEU A 58 15.43 11.39 -7.43
N PHE A 59 15.81 10.17 -7.81
CA PHE A 59 16.93 9.95 -8.72
C PHE A 59 16.70 10.59 -10.09
N LEU A 60 15.51 10.41 -10.66
CA LEU A 60 15.13 11.04 -11.93
C LEU A 60 15.08 12.57 -11.82
N VAL A 61 14.54 13.12 -10.74
CA VAL A 61 14.47 14.57 -10.54
C VAL A 61 15.86 15.17 -10.32
N GLN A 62 16.70 14.55 -9.47
CA GLN A 62 18.06 15.01 -9.24
C GLN A 62 18.91 14.95 -10.51
N THR A 63 18.74 13.92 -11.36
CA THR A 63 19.44 13.83 -12.65
C THR A 63 18.99 14.89 -13.64
N ARG A 64 17.74 15.39 -13.55
CA ARG A 64 17.25 16.51 -14.36
C ARG A 64 17.74 17.86 -13.84
N LEU A 65 17.64 18.12 -12.54
CA LEU A 65 18.05 19.40 -11.93
C LEU A 65 19.55 19.67 -12.10
N ARG A 66 20.39 18.64 -12.01
CA ARG A 66 21.85 18.78 -12.22
C ARG A 66 22.22 19.19 -13.65
N ARG A 67 21.32 18.98 -14.64
CA ARG A 67 21.51 19.47 -16.02
C ARG A 67 21.15 20.95 -16.19
N TYR A 68 20.40 21.55 -15.27
CA TYR A 68 20.02 22.97 -15.31
C TYR A 68 20.95 23.89 -14.50
N GLN A 69 21.95 23.32 -13.81
CA GLN A 69 22.98 24.07 -13.07
C GLN A 69 24.27 24.33 -13.86
N PHE A 70 24.32 23.98 -15.14
CA PHE A 70 25.41 24.35 -16.06
C PHE A 70 24.95 25.41 -17.06
#